data_AF-A0A442T511-F1
#
_entry.id   AF-A0A442T511-F1
#
_cell.length_a   1.000
_cell.length_b   1.000
_cell.length_c   1.000
_cell.angle_alpha   90.00
_cell.angle_beta   90.00
_cell.angle_gamma   90.00
#
_symmetry.space_group_name_H-M   'P 1'
#
loop_
_entity.id
_entity.type
_entity.pdbx_description
1 polymer ?
#
loop_
_entity_poly.entity_id
_entity_poly.type
_entity_poly.pdbx_seq_one_letter_code
_entity_poly.pdbx_strand_id
1 'polypeptide(L)' 'MMICVLAEDARECWRAVFEPENLHIYVEFAPLDKADWMSIDDFLARIPRDNLHKQALKRLLERIARAFLS' A
#
# COMPACT_ATOMS: atom_id res chain seq x y z
N MET A 1 7.02 9.12 -14.70
CA MET A 1 6.99 8.46 -13.39
C MET A 1 6.54 7.03 -13.58
N MET A 2 7.48 6.08 -13.52
CA MET A 2 7.17 4.65 -13.64
C MET A 2 6.77 4.14 -12.27
N ILE A 3 5.48 3.91 -12.06
CA ILE A 3 4.94 3.41 -10.79
C ILE A 3 4.79 1.89 -10.89
N CYS A 4 5.36 1.15 -9.93
CA CYS A 4 5.27 -0.31 -9.88
C CYS A 4 4.21 -0.73 -8.85
N VAL A 5 3.17 -1.46 -9.29
CA VAL A 5 2.17 -2.01 -8.36
C VAL A 5 2.76 -3.24 -7.66
N LEU A 6 2.89 -3.17 -6.35
CA LEU A 6 3.43 -4.26 -5.51
C LEU A 6 2.32 -5.22 -5.06
N ALA A 7 1.16 -4.66 -4.70
CA ALA A 7 -0.01 -5.41 -4.23
C ALA A 7 -1.29 -4.63 -4.52
N GLU A 8 -2.38 -5.34 -4.73
CA GLU A 8 -3.71 -4.76 -4.91
C GLU A 8 -4.76 -5.67 -4.28
N ASP A 9 -5.89 -5.07 -3.91
CA ASP A 9 -7.08 -5.82 -3.51
C ASP A 9 -7.85 -6.34 -4.73
N ALA A 10 -8.53 -7.48 -4.57
CA ALA A 10 -9.34 -8.10 -5.63
C ALA A 10 -10.52 -7.23 -6.10
N ARG A 11 -10.91 -6.22 -5.31
CA ARG A 11 -11.96 -5.25 -5.65
C ARG A 11 -11.40 -3.88 -6.04
N GLU A 12 -10.07 -3.79 -6.22
CA GLU A 12 -9.36 -2.54 -6.54
C GLU A 12 -9.61 -1.42 -5.52
N CYS A 13 -10.01 -1.78 -4.29
CA CYS A 13 -10.29 -0.81 -3.23
C CYS A 13 -9.01 -0.14 -2.68
N TRP A 14 -7.86 -0.79 -2.84
CA TRP A 14 -6.56 -0.23 -2.51
C TRP A 14 -5.44 -0.91 -3.32
N ARG A 15 -4.31 -0.22 -3.46
CA ARG A 15 -3.06 -0.77 -4.00
C ARG A 15 -1.84 -0.20 -3.30
N ALA A 16 -0.82 -1.04 -3.12
CA ALA A 16 0.51 -0.61 -2.70
C ALA A 16 1.35 -0.38 -3.96
N VAL A 17 1.97 0.78 -4.04
CA VAL A 17 2.70 1.24 -5.22
C VAL A 17 4.09 1.72 -4.83
N PHE A 18 5.08 1.30 -5.60
CA PHE A 18 6.47 1.69 -5.45
C PHE A 18 6.83 2.75 -6.48
N GLU A 19 7.40 3.85 -6.01
CA GLU A 19 7.99 4.92 -6.79
C GLU A 19 9.52 4.78 -6.74
N PRO A 20 10.16 4.30 -7.83
CA PRO A 20 11.60 4.02 -7.84
C PRO A 20 12.46 5.28 -7.71
N GLU A 21 11.97 6.42 -8.22
CA GLU A 21 12.73 7.68 -8.26
C GLU A 21 13.00 8.23 -6.85
N ASN A 22 12.03 8.07 -5.94
CA ASN A 22 12.15 8.49 -4.54
C ASN A 22 12.34 7.32 -3.57
N LEU A 23 12.45 6.09 -4.08
CA LEU A 23 12.50 4.84 -3.30
C LEU A 23 11.37 4.74 -2.26
N HIS A 24 10.18 5.24 -2.60
CA HIS A 24 9.05 5.33 -1.69
C HIS A 24 7.98 4.30 -2.02
N ILE A 25 7.33 3.80 -0.98
CA ILE A 25 6.13 2.98 -1.09
C ILE A 25 4.95 3.81 -0.62
N TYR A 26 3.90 3.84 -1.43
CA TYR A 26 2.63 4.47 -1.13
C TYR A 26 1.52 3.42 -1.06
N VAL A 27 0.50 3.70 -0.26
CA VAL A 27 -0.78 2.99 -0.32
C VAL A 27 -1.80 3.96 -0.90
N GLU A 28 -2.38 3.59 -2.03
CA GLU A 28 -3.49 4.30 -2.65
C GLU A 28 -4.81 3.61 -2.31
N PHE A 29 -5.85 4.39 -1.98
CA PHE A 29 -7.20 3.92 -1.69
C PHE A 29 -8.20 4.47 -2.71
N ALA A 30 -9.24 3.69 -3.04
CA ALA A 30 -10.33 4.07 -3.92
C ALA A 30 -11.54 4.63 -3.13
N PRO A 31 -12.38 5.50 -3.73
CA PRO A 31 -12.38 5.89 -5.14
C PRO A 31 -11.41 7.07 -5.43
N LEU A 32 -10.83 7.05 -6.65
CA LEU A 32 -9.73 7.90 -7.13
C LEU A 32 -9.98 9.42 -7.03
N ASP A 33 -11.22 9.83 -6.83
CA ASP A 33 -11.70 11.21 -6.74
C ASP A 33 -11.28 11.92 -5.44
N LYS A 34 -10.82 11.16 -4.44
CA LYS A 34 -10.02 11.68 -3.33
C LYS A 34 -8.83 10.76 -3.14
N ALA A 35 -7.82 10.93 -4.00
CA ALA A 35 -6.60 10.18 -3.90
C ALA A 35 -5.85 10.60 -2.62
N ASP A 36 -6.21 10.00 -1.49
CA ASP A 36 -5.46 10.03 -0.23
C ASP A 36 -4.24 9.11 -0.42
N TRP A 37 -3.21 9.65 -1.08
CA TRP A 37 -1.92 8.99 -1.19
C TRP A 37 -1.26 9.10 0.18
N MET A 38 -0.99 7.96 0.79
CA MET A 38 -0.35 7.90 2.10
C MET A 38 0.99 7.20 1.94
N SER A 39 2.05 7.82 2.47
CA SER A 39 3.34 7.13 2.56
C SER A 39 3.17 5.88 3.42
N ILE A 40 3.98 4.85 3.16
CA ILE A 40 4.00 3.65 3.99
C ILE A 40 4.34 4.00 5.46
N ASP A 41 5.18 5.00 5.68
CA ASP A 41 5.56 5.45 7.03
C ASP A 41 4.37 6.07 7.77
N ASP A 42 3.60 6.93 7.10
CA ASP A 42 2.37 7.51 7.66
C ASP A 42 1.29 6.44 7.88
N PHE A 43 1.21 5.46 6.98
CA PHE A 43 0.30 4.33 7.10
C PHE A 43 0.66 3.43 8.29
N LEU A 44 1.95 3.18 8.54
CA LEU A 44 2.43 2.41 9.69
C LEU A 44 2.34 3.19 11.01
N ALA A 45 2.56 4.51 10.97
CA ALA A 45 2.42 5.39 12.14
C ALA A 45 0.95 5.53 12.57
N ARG A 46 0.00 5.44 11.63
CA ARG A 46 -1.43 5.39 11.93
C ARG A 46 -1.82 3.97 12.36
N ILE A 47 -2.06 3.78 13.66
CA ILE A 47 -2.71 2.55 14.18
C ILE A 47 -3.97 2.26 13.33
N PRO A 48 -4.10 1.09 12.70
CA PRO A 48 -5.18 0.78 11.76
C PRO A 48 -6.56 0.98 12.40
N ARG A 49 -7.29 2.00 11.93
CA ARG A 49 -8.57 2.41 12.52
C ARG A 49 -9.76 1.56 12.07
N ASP A 50 -9.71 1.05 10.85
CA ASP A 50 -10.80 0.28 10.24
C ASP A 50 -10.33 -1.07 9.64
N ASN A 51 -11.29 -1.87 9.20
CA ASN A 51 -11.02 -3.20 8.64
C ASN A 51 -10.26 -3.15 7.32
N LEU A 52 -10.39 -2.07 6.54
CA LEU A 52 -9.71 -1.92 5.26
C LEU A 52 -8.22 -1.67 5.48
N HIS A 53 -7.87 -0.76 6.40
CA HIS A 53 -6.49 -0.50 6.80
C HIS A 53 -5.81 -1.75 7.38
N LYS A 54 -6.53 -2.54 8.19
CA LYS A 54 -6.01 -3.81 8.72
C LYS A 54 -5.74 -4.82 7.61
N GLN A 55 -6.62 -4.92 6.62
CA GLN A 55 -6.42 -5.81 5.47
C GLN A 55 -5.24 -5.36 4.59
N ALA A 56 -5.15 -4.06 4.30
CA ALA A 56 -4.03 -3.49 3.54
C ALA A 56 -2.68 -3.77 4.22
N LEU A 57 -2.59 -3.54 5.54
CA LEU A 57 -1.37 -3.81 6.32
C LEU A 57 -0.98 -5.29 6.27
N LYS A 58 -1.94 -6.20 6.49
CA LYS A 58 -1.67 -7.64 6.47
C LYS A 58 -1.14 -8.09 5.11
N ARG A 59 -1.76 -7.65 4.01
CA ARG A 59 -1.38 -8.02 2.65
C ARG A 59 -0.01 -7.45 2.26
N LEU A 60 0.28 -6.22 2.67
CA LEU A 60 1.57 -5.59 2.48
C LEU A 60 2.68 -6.38 3.19
N LEU A 61 2.47 -6.72 4.47
CA LEU A 61 3.43 -7.53 5.24
C LEU A 61 3.62 -8.93 4.65
N GLU A 62 2.55 -9.60 4.18
CA GLU A 62 2.65 -10.88 3.47
C GLU A 62 3.52 -10.78 2.20
N ARG A 63 3.40 -9.67 1.45
CA ARG A 63 4.20 -9.41 0.24
C ARG A 63 5.67 -9.18 0.57
N ILE A 64 5.93 -8.32 1.56
CA ILE A 64 7.29 -8.00 2.03
C ILE A 64 7.97 -9.26 2.57
N ALA A 65 7.29 -10.03 3.42
CA ALA A 65 7.82 -11.27 3.97
C ALA A 65 8.19 -12.27 2.87
N ARG A 66 7.38 -12.41 1.81
CA ARG A 66 7.71 -13.26 0.66
C ARG A 66 8.96 -12.79 -0.08
N ALA A 67 9.14 -11.48 -0.24
CA ALA A 67 10.32 -10.93 -0.93
C ALA A 67 11.63 -11.13 -0.15
N PHE A 68 11.57 -11.26 1.19
CA PHE A 68 12.74 -11.57 2.03
C PHE A 68 13.00 -13.08 2.21
N LEU A 69 12.06 -13.92 1.82
CA LEU A 69 12.17 -15.39 1.90
C LEU A 69 12.59 -16.04 0.57
N SER A 70 12.79 -15.23 -0.48
CA SER A 70 13.32 -15.62 -1.79
C SER A 70 14.81 -15.29 -1.90
#